data_AF-A0A371E1C5-F1
#
_entry.id   AF-A0A371E1C5-F1
#
_cell.length_a   1.000
_cell.length_b   1.000
_cell.length_c   1.000
_cell.angle_alpha   90.00
_cell.angle_beta   90.00
_cell.angle_gamma   90.00
#
_symmetry.space_group_name_H-M   'P 1'
#
loop_
_entity.id
_entity.type
_entity.pdbx_description
1 polymer ?
#
loop_
_entity_poly.entity_id
_entity_poly.type
_entity_poly.pdbx_seq_one_letter_code
_entity_poly.pdbx_strand_id
1 'polypeptide(L)'
;MKIYHLRANKANRDFYIHDEFLFKDKKLPPMNRDVHHICDMCLVCKSAKVKVKPHSFYTPLPILTMLWVDLSMDFVLGFPRSKSGKDSIFVVIDRFSRMTHFIPCHRVNDACLVANLFFRKVVRLHA
;
A
#
# COMPACT_ATOMS: atom_id res chain seq x y z
N MET A 1 1.45 -2.46 -9.18
CA MET A 1 1.26 -1.31 -8.27
C MET A 1 1.12 -0.06 -9.13
N LYS A 2 -0.09 0.48 -9.29
CA LYS A 2 -0.31 1.68 -10.13
C LYS A 2 0.11 2.91 -9.33
N ILE A 3 1.26 3.48 -9.67
CA ILE A 3 1.71 4.79 -9.19
C ILE A 3 1.07 5.82 -10.12
N TYR A 4 0.09 6.58 -9.62
CA TYR A 4 -0.37 7.77 -10.32
C TYR A 4 0.67 8.87 -10.10
N HIS A 5 1.58 9.04 -11.07
CA HIS A 5 2.34 10.28 -11.19
C HIS A 5 1.40 11.35 -11.75
N LEU A 6 0.82 12.18 -10.89
CA LEU A 6 0.26 13.47 -11.32
C LEU A 6 1.40 14.49 -11.32
N ARG A 7 1.83 14.88 -12.52
CA ARG A 7 2.68 16.06 -12.76
C ARG A 7 1.97 17.28 -12.19
N ALA A 8 2.55 17.93 -11.18
CA ALA A 8 2.15 19.26 -10.77
C ALA A 8 2.51 20.25 -11.90
N ASN A 9 1.50 20.72 -12.64
CA ASN A 9 1.68 21.82 -13.58
C ASN A 9 1.78 23.13 -12.76
N LYS A 10 2.94 23.77 -12.87
CA LYS A 10 3.36 24.98 -12.14
C LYS A 10 2.61 26.22 -12.65
N ALA A 11 1.29 26.24 -12.54
CA ALA A 11 0.46 27.36 -13.00
C ALA A 11 -0.93 27.39 -12.36
N ASN A 12 -1.04 27.29 -11.02
CA ASN A 12 -2.21 27.86 -10.34
C ASN A 12 -1.94 28.05 -8.84
N ARG A 13 -1.75 29.30 -8.40
CA ARG A 13 -1.49 29.67 -7.00
C ARG A 13 -2.78 29.94 -6.21
N ASP A 14 -3.94 29.60 -6.76
CA ASP A 14 -5.25 30.05 -6.24
C ASP A 14 -6.05 28.94 -5.52
N PHE A 15 -5.43 27.78 -5.28
CA PHE A 15 -6.09 26.61 -4.69
C PHE A 15 -5.22 25.96 -3.62
N TYR A 16 -5.81 25.67 -2.46
CA TYR A 16 -5.20 24.82 -1.44
C TYR A 16 -6.11 23.62 -1.14
N ILE A 17 -5.47 22.49 -0.85
CA ILE A 17 -6.15 21.23 -0.51
C ILE A 17 -6.09 21.09 1.01
N HIS A 18 -7.25 20.98 1.67
CA HIS A 18 -7.35 20.60 3.07
C HIS A 18 -8.38 19.47 3.20
N ASP A 19 -7.99 18.36 3.83
CA ASP A 19 -8.82 17.15 3.96
C ASP A 19 -9.46 16.67 2.63
N GLU A 20 -8.68 16.64 1.54
CA GLU A 20 -9.11 16.24 0.18
C GLU A 20 -10.14 17.15 -0.53
N PHE A 21 -10.55 18.26 0.08
CA PHE A 21 -11.44 19.24 -0.55
C PHE A 21 -10.64 20.40 -1.16
N LEU A 22 -11.02 20.81 -2.38
CA LEU A 22 -10.39 21.90 -3.13
C LEU A 22 -11.08 23.24 -2.77
N PHE A 23 -10.38 24.12 -2.05
CA PHE A 23 -10.90 25.44 -1.71
C PHE A 23 -10.26 26.51 -2.61
N LYS A 24 -11.09 27.42 -3.14
CA LYS A 24 -10.67 28.53 -4.01
C LYS A 24 -10.40 29.77 -3.16
N ASP A 25 -9.24 30.39 -3.35
CA ASP A 25 -8.77 31.50 -2.53
C ASP A 25 -9.70 32.72 -2.65
N LYS A 26 -10.53 32.95 -1.62
CA LYS A 26 -11.04 34.29 -1.30
C LYS A 26 -10.30 34.71 -0.05
N LYS A 27 -9.51 35.78 -0.16
CA LYS A 27 -8.77 36.42 0.92
C LYS A 27 -9.72 36.64 2.11
N LEU A 28 -9.67 35.72 3.05
CA LEU A 28 -10.56 35.63 4.18
C LEU A 28 -9.77 36.05 5.44
N PRO A 29 -10.40 36.66 6.45
CA PRO A 29 -9.85 36.70 7.82
C PRO A 29 -9.52 35.27 8.29
N PRO A 30 -9.05 34.98 9.53
CA PRO A 30 -8.77 33.59 9.95
C PRO A 30 -10.05 32.74 10.10
N MET A 31 -10.82 32.62 9.02
CA MET A 31 -12.07 31.90 8.82
C MET A 31 -11.87 30.40 8.95
N ASN A 32 -10.63 29.91 8.92
CA ASN A 32 -10.34 28.52 9.31
C ASN A 32 -10.92 28.22 10.69
N ARG A 33 -10.83 29.15 11.65
CA ARG A 33 -11.42 28.95 12.98
C ARG A 33 -12.94 28.89 12.93
N ASP A 34 -13.56 29.80 12.19
CA ASP A 34 -15.03 29.87 12.08
C ASP A 34 -15.60 28.66 11.33
N VAL A 35 -14.93 28.23 10.26
CA VAL A 35 -15.26 27.02 9.49
C VAL A 35 -15.09 25.78 10.36
N HIS A 36 -13.98 25.66 11.10
CA HIS A 36 -13.80 24.57 12.05
C HIS A 36 -14.90 24.56 13.12
N HIS A 37 -15.24 25.73 13.67
CA HIS A 37 -16.31 25.86 14.66
C HIS A 37 -17.68 25.44 14.11
N ILE A 38 -18.03 25.87 12.90
CA ILE A 38 -19.29 25.48 12.23
C ILE A 38 -19.30 23.97 11.94
N CYS A 39 -18.20 23.42 11.42
CA CYS A 39 -18.07 21.99 11.15
C CYS A 39 -18.11 21.15 12.43
N ASP A 40 -17.56 21.66 13.54
CA ASP A 40 -17.64 21.01 14.84
C ASP A 40 -19.05 21.10 15.44
N MET A 41 -19.85 22.11 15.12
CA MET A 41 -21.24 22.19 15.59
C MET A 41 -22.23 21.40 14.71
N CYS A 42 -21.87 21.15 13.45
CA CYS A 42 -22.72 20.42 12.50
C CYS A 42 -22.70 18.89 12.72
N LEU A 43 -23.87 18.30 12.99
CA LEU A 43 -24.03 16.86 13.19
C LEU A 43 -23.71 16.03 11.93
N VAL A 44 -24.01 16.56 10.74
CA VAL A 44 -23.70 15.91 9.46
C VAL A 44 -22.18 15.85 9.25
N CYS A 45 -21.48 16.97 9.47
CA CYS A 45 -20.02 17.04 9.37
C CYS A 45 -19.34 16.14 10.41
N LYS A 46 -19.82 16.17 11.67
CA LYS A 46 -19.31 15.29 12.74
C LYS A 46 -19.48 13.81 12.44
N SER A 47 -20.60 13.42 11.83
CA SER A 47 -20.88 12.03 11.48
C SER A 47 -20.11 11.56 10.25
N ALA A 48 -19.86 12.47 9.29
CA ALA A 48 -19.04 12.21 8.11
C ALA A 48 -17.52 12.18 8.42
N LYS A 49 -17.08 12.86 9.49
CA LYS A 49 -15.68 12.90 9.87
C LYS A 49 -15.26 11.55 10.46
N VAL A 50 -14.46 10.81 9.71
CA VAL A 50 -13.84 9.59 10.20
C VAL A 50 -12.93 9.96 11.37
N LYS A 51 -13.09 9.28 12.51
CA LYS A 51 -12.16 9.39 13.64
C LYS A 51 -10.81 8.82 13.21
N VAL A 52 -9.95 9.66 12.67
CA VAL A 52 -8.55 9.29 12.42
C VAL A 52 -7.88 9.19 13.78
N LYS A 53 -7.73 7.97 14.30
CA LYS A 53 -6.78 7.75 15.38
C LYS A 53 -5.40 8.14 14.85
N PRO A 54 -4.58 8.91 15.59
CA PRO A 54 -3.19 9.06 15.21
C PRO A 54 -2.64 7.64 15.03
N HIS A 55 -2.03 7.40 13.86
CA HIS A 55 -1.43 6.11 13.59
C HIS A 55 -0.53 5.78 14.78
N SER A 56 -0.82 4.66 15.46
CA SER A 56 0.05 4.18 16.51
C SER A 56 1.47 4.10 15.95
N PHE A 57 2.47 4.47 16.75
CA PHE A 57 3.87 4.32 16.35
C PHE A 57 4.09 2.91 15.81
N TYR A 58 4.48 2.80 14.54
CA TYR A 58 4.85 1.53 13.95
C TYR A 58 6.07 1.02 14.69
N THR A 59 5.97 -0.18 15.30
CA THR A 59 7.15 -0.87 15.82
C THR A 59 7.98 -1.35 14.63
N PRO A 60 9.21 -0.84 14.44
CA PRO A 60 10.06 -1.31 13.36
C PRO A 60 10.36 -2.79 13.58
N LEU A 61 10.39 -3.56 12.50
CA LEU A 61 10.79 -4.96 12.54
C LEU A 61 12.25 -5.07 12.99
N PRO A 62 12.62 -6.13 13.74
CA PRO A 62 13.99 -6.30 14.20
C PRO A 62 14.96 -6.33 13.01
N ILE A 63 16.17 -5.82 13.24
CA ILE A 63 17.25 -5.89 12.26
C ILE A 63 17.66 -7.36 12.13
N LEU A 64 17.64 -7.86 10.91
CA LEU A 64 18.05 -9.22 10.58
C LEU A 64 19.56 -9.28 10.45
N THR A 65 20.17 -10.37 10.90
CA THR A 65 21.63 -10.57 10.88
C THR A 65 22.09 -11.67 9.92
N MET A 66 21.16 -12.45 9.37
CA MET A 66 21.45 -13.61 8.53
C MET A 66 20.55 -13.66 7.31
N LEU A 67 21.12 -14.12 6.19
CA LEU A 67 20.40 -14.41 4.95
C LEU A 67 19.42 -15.57 5.13
N TRP A 68 18.29 -15.53 4.43
CA TRP A 68 17.32 -16.64 4.33
C TRP A 68 16.66 -17.08 5.65
N VAL A 69 16.76 -16.28 6.72
CA VAL A 69 16.14 -16.56 8.03
C VAL A 69 14.73 -15.96 8.14
N ASP A 70 14.49 -14.80 7.54
CA ASP A 70 13.21 -14.11 7.58
C ASP A 70 12.73 -13.80 6.15
N LEU A 71 11.72 -14.56 5.74
CA LEU A 71 11.16 -14.51 4.40
C LEU A 71 9.76 -13.91 4.44
N SER A 72 9.51 -12.92 3.59
CA SER A 72 8.15 -12.46 3.28
C SER A 72 7.63 -13.23 2.07
N MET A 73 6.41 -13.74 2.17
CA MET A 73 5.76 -14.50 1.08
C MET A 73 4.39 -13.88 0.79
N ASP A 74 4.11 -13.62 -0.48
CA ASP A 74 2.85 -13.00 -0.91
C ASP A 74 2.42 -13.46 -2.32
N PHE A 75 1.17 -13.19 -2.68
CA PHE A 75 0.61 -13.48 -3.99
C PHE A 75 0.09 -12.22 -4.66
N VAL A 76 0.60 -11.94 -5.86
CA VAL A 76 0.00 -10.94 -6.74
C VAL A 76 -1.01 -11.66 -7.63
N LEU A 77 -2.29 -11.34 -7.44
CA LEU A 77 -3.41 -11.96 -8.13
C LEU A 77 -4.04 -11.02 -9.17
N GLY A 78 -4.91 -11.57 -10.02
CA GLY A 78 -5.72 -10.79 -10.94
C GLY A 78 -5.05 -10.48 -12.28
N PHE A 79 -4.07 -11.29 -12.69
CA PHE A 79 -3.51 -11.19 -14.03
C PHE A 79 -4.40 -11.91 -15.05
N PRO A 80 -4.41 -11.46 -16.32
CA PRO A 80 -4.91 -12.28 -17.42
C PRO A 80 -4.16 -13.62 -17.47
N ARG A 81 -4.86 -14.70 -17.83
CA ARG A 81 -4.21 -16.01 -18.00
C ARG A 81 -3.13 -15.94 -19.08
N SER A 82 -1.92 -16.36 -18.74
CA SER A 82 -0.82 -16.51 -19.68
C SER A 82 -1.09 -17.65 -20.66
N LYS A 83 -0.26 -17.76 -21.71
CA LYS A 83 -0.27 -18.91 -22.63
C LYS A 83 -0.09 -20.26 -21.93
N SER A 84 0.63 -20.29 -20.81
CA SER A 84 0.82 -21.47 -19.96
C SER A 84 -0.26 -21.63 -18.88
N GLY A 85 -1.33 -20.84 -18.95
CA GLY A 85 -2.48 -20.92 -18.05
C GLY A 85 -2.25 -20.37 -16.65
N LYS A 86 -1.18 -19.61 -16.41
CA LYS A 86 -0.85 -18.98 -15.12
C LYS A 86 -1.48 -17.59 -15.04
N ASP A 87 -2.09 -17.25 -13.91
CA ASP A 87 -2.84 -16.01 -13.69
C ASP A 87 -2.43 -15.27 -12.40
N SER A 88 -1.38 -15.77 -11.73
CA SER A 88 -0.91 -15.29 -10.43
C SER A 88 0.61 -15.36 -10.35
N ILE A 89 1.20 -14.55 -9.48
CA ILE A 89 2.64 -14.56 -9.20
C ILE A 89 2.83 -14.79 -7.71
N PHE A 90 3.55 -15.87 -7.35
CA PHE A 90 4.01 -16.11 -6.00
C PHE A 90 5.33 -15.38 -5.79
N VAL A 91 5.37 -14.50 -4.81
CA VAL A 91 6.51 -13.63 -4.50
C VAL A 91 7.11 -14.09 -3.19
N VAL A 92 8.43 -14.33 -3.20
CA VAL A 92 9.20 -14.64 -1.99
C VAL A 92 10.35 -13.66 -1.89
N ILE A 93 10.44 -12.96 -0.76
CA ILE A 93 11.44 -11.92 -0.51
C ILE A 93 12.26 -12.31 0.70
N ASP A 94 13.58 -12.40 0.53
CA ASP A 94 14.51 -12.41 1.66
C ASP A 94 14.66 -10.99 2.20
N ARG A 95 14.22 -10.78 3.43
CA ARG A 95 14.13 -9.43 4.01
C ARG A 95 15.50 -8.84 4.35
N PHE A 96 16.52 -9.69 4.50
CA PHE A 96 17.89 -9.25 4.73
C PHE A 96 18.56 -8.77 3.43
N SER A 97 18.68 -9.62 2.41
CA SER A 97 19.33 -9.25 1.13
C SER A 97 18.45 -8.40 0.21
N ARG A 98 17.15 -8.35 0.45
CA ARG A 98 16.12 -7.85 -0.47
C ARG A 98 16.03 -8.65 -1.78
N MET A 99 16.62 -9.84 -1.84
CA MET A 99 16.48 -10.74 -2.98
C MET A 99 15.03 -11.20 -3.10
N THR A 100 14.50 -11.17 -4.33
CA THR A 100 13.11 -11.50 -4.60
C THR A 100 12.99 -12.57 -5.68
N HIS A 101 12.18 -13.60 -5.40
CA HIS A 101 11.78 -14.62 -6.37
C HIS A 101 10.37 -14.36 -6.85
N PHE A 102 10.20 -14.22 -8.16
CA PHE A 102 8.89 -14.12 -8.81
C PHE A 102 8.58 -15.43 -9.52
N ILE A 103 7.61 -16.18 -8.99
CA ILE A 103 7.29 -17.51 -9.49
C ILE A 103 5.87 -17.50 -10.08
N PRO A 104 5.71 -17.67 -11.40
CA PRO A 104 4.39 -17.73 -12.00
C PRO A 104 3.63 -18.98 -11.52
N CYS A 105 2.44 -18.77 -10.97
CA CYS A 105 1.56 -19.82 -10.46
C CYS A 105 0.13 -19.64 -10.97
N HIS A 106 -0.67 -20.69 -10.80
CA HIS A 106 -2.12 -20.54 -10.94
C HIS A 106 -2.64 -20.01 -9.60
N ARG A 107 -3.75 -19.27 -9.61
CA ARG A 107 -4.55 -18.93 -8.43
C ARG A 107 -4.60 -20.15 -7.52
N VAL A 108 -3.97 -19.99 -6.37
CA VAL A 108 -3.72 -21.07 -5.43
C VAL A 108 -4.85 -21.12 -4.42
N ASN A 109 -5.60 -22.22 -4.49
CA ASN A 109 -6.58 -22.65 -3.51
C ASN A 109 -6.00 -23.74 -2.58
N ASP A 110 -4.86 -24.33 -2.91
CA ASP A 110 -4.22 -25.42 -2.17
C ASP A 110 -2.81 -25.04 -1.67
N ALA A 111 -2.63 -25.10 -0.34
CA ALA A 111 -1.37 -24.81 0.34
C ALA A 111 -0.26 -25.82 0.02
N CYS A 112 -0.58 -27.09 -0.25
CA CYS A 112 0.41 -28.11 -0.58
C CYS A 112 1.14 -27.79 -1.88
N LEU A 113 0.43 -27.24 -2.88
CA LEU A 113 1.02 -26.79 -4.13
C LEU A 113 1.98 -25.61 -3.92
N VAL A 114 1.62 -24.66 -3.05
CA VAL A 114 2.49 -23.51 -2.70
C VAL A 114 3.77 -23.98 -2.03
N ALA A 115 3.65 -24.86 -1.02
CA ALA A 115 4.81 -25.40 -0.31
C ALA A 115 5.76 -26.11 -1.28
N ASN A 116 5.23 -26.98 -2.15
CA ASN A 116 6.03 -27.65 -3.17
C ASN A 116 6.70 -26.66 -4.14
N LEU A 117 6.02 -25.58 -4.51
CA LEU A 117 6.57 -24.53 -5.37
C LEU A 117 7.74 -23.81 -4.66
N PHE A 118 7.56 -23.48 -3.38
CA PHE A 118 8.59 -22.86 -2.53
C PHE A 118 9.84 -23.73 -2.45
N PHE A 119 9.71 -25.02 -2.12
CA PHE A 119 10.85 -25.92 -2.04
C PHE A 119 11.58 -26.08 -3.39
N ARG A 120 10.82 -26.26 -4.48
CA ARG A 120 11.40 -26.48 -5.82
C ARG A 120 12.07 -25.24 -6.41
N LYS A 121 11.57 -24.05 -6.11
CA LYS A 121 11.99 -22.80 -6.76
C LYS A 121 12.84 -21.90 -5.89
N VAL A 122 12.69 -21.95 -4.58
CA VAL A 122 13.44 -21.11 -3.64
C VAL A 122 14.43 -21.93 -2.85
N VAL A 123 13.97 -22.89 -2.03
CA VAL A 123 14.85 -23.65 -1.12
C VAL A 123 15.96 -24.36 -1.89
N ARG A 124 15.63 -24.98 -3.02
CA ARG A 124 16.64 -25.63 -3.90
C ARG A 124 17.80 -24.72 -4.32
N LEU A 125 17.61 -23.41 -4.38
CA LEU A 125 18.64 -22.46 -4.81
C LEU A 125 19.48 -21.88 -3.65
N HIS A 126 18.98 -21.98 -2.42
CA HIS A 126 19.54 -21.27 -1.25
C HIS A 126 19.74 -22.16 -0.01
N ALA A 127 19.53 -23.47 -0.17
CA ALA A 127 19.80 -24.50 0.84
C ALA A 127 21.19 -25.10 0.68
#